data_AF-A0A357HDP6-F1
#
_entry.id   AF-A0A357HDP6-F1
#
_cell.length_a   1.000
_cell.length_b   1.000
_cell.length_c   1.000
_cell.angle_alpha   90.00
_cell.angle_beta   90.00
_cell.angle_gamma   90.00
#
_symmetry.space_group_name_H-M   'P 1'
#
loop_
_entity.id
_entity.type
_entity.pdbx_description
1 polymer ?
#
loop_
_entity_poly.entity_id
_entity_poly.type
_entity_poly.pdbx_seq_one_letter_code
_entity_poly.pdbx_strand_id
1 'polypeptide(L)'
;MNLEKMIEFLDWNHLPPEFLSSVIALLILLVFAIVVHFKIKSYDPLKAPQGIVYAMEEASNFADKQVAQLMGPAFTGFGGYVLVLGAYIMIGFILGFVGLPNVLQPGNSDYFLSPLPNPFTNTAMPLSIALLTFLWAHYTSVRCLKWKYFRRFVRPI
;
A
#
# COMPACT_ATOMS: atom_id res chain seq x y z
N MET A 1 -27.09 26.52 8.92
CA MET A 1 -26.25 25.34 8.62
C MET A 1 -24.95 25.55 9.37
N ASN A 2 -24.72 24.84 10.47
CA ASN A 2 -23.57 25.09 11.34
C ASN A 2 -22.33 24.40 10.76
N LEU A 3 -21.34 25.21 10.37
CA LEU A 3 -20.10 24.74 9.77
C LEU A 3 -19.35 23.77 10.70
N GLU A 4 -19.38 24.01 12.02
CA GLU A 4 -18.74 23.15 13.03
C GLU A 4 -19.25 21.70 12.97
N LYS A 5 -20.57 21.49 12.94
CA LYS A 5 -21.17 20.14 12.82
C LYS A 5 -20.85 19.45 11.49
N MET A 6 -20.53 20.23 10.46
CA MET A 6 -20.13 19.70 9.16
C MET A 6 -18.64 19.34 9.10
N ILE A 7 -17.81 19.86 10.01
CA ILE A 7 -16.36 19.62 10.04
C ILE A 7 -16.00 18.64 11.18
N GLU A 8 -16.93 18.38 12.10
CA GLU A 8 -16.78 17.45 13.24
C GLU A 8 -16.29 16.05 12.83
N PHE A 9 -16.69 15.55 11.65
CA PHE A 9 -16.21 14.25 11.13
C PHE A 9 -14.72 14.26 10.73
N LEU A 10 -14.14 15.45 10.52
CA LEU A 10 -12.75 15.67 10.17
C LEU A 10 -11.89 16.00 11.40
N ASP A 11 -12.52 16.15 12.58
CA ASP A 11 -11.78 16.40 13.81
C ASP A 11 -10.91 15.19 14.19
N TRP A 12 -9.69 15.46 14.63
CA TRP A 12 -8.67 14.45 14.90
C TRP A 12 -9.13 13.38 15.89
N ASN A 13 -9.97 13.77 16.86
CA ASN A 13 -10.51 12.87 17.86
C ASN A 13 -11.67 12.00 17.35
N HIS A 14 -12.34 12.41 16.27
CA HIS A 14 -13.48 11.69 15.67
C HIS A 14 -13.10 10.88 14.42
N LEU A 15 -11.83 10.90 14.00
CA LEU A 15 -11.35 10.07 12.90
C LEU A 15 -11.47 8.57 13.23
N PRO A 16 -11.88 7.73 12.26
CA PRO A 16 -11.94 6.29 12.44
C PRO A 16 -10.56 5.71 12.82
N PRO A 17 -10.48 4.81 13.81
CA PRO A 17 -9.21 4.23 14.25
C PRO A 17 -8.52 3.41 13.15
N GLU A 18 -9.27 2.86 12.19
CA GLU A 18 -8.73 2.16 11.01
C GLU A 18 -7.94 3.11 10.10
N PHE A 19 -8.37 4.37 10.00
CA PHE A 19 -7.65 5.37 9.22
C PHE A 19 -6.29 5.67 9.85
N LEU A 20 -6.25 5.86 11.17
CA LEU A 20 -5.04 6.07 11.93
C LEU A 20 -4.06 4.88 11.80
N SER A 21 -4.59 3.66 11.89
CA SER A 21 -3.81 2.43 11.68
C SER A 21 -3.19 2.37 10.27
N SER A 22 -3.93 2.81 9.25
CA SER A 22 -3.43 2.93 7.88
C SER A 22 -2.27 3.94 7.77
N VAL A 23 -2.38 5.09 8.45
CA VAL A 23 -1.33 6.12 8.47
C VAL A 23 -0.08 5.60 9.15
N ILE A 24 -0.22 4.88 10.28
CA ILE A 24 0.91 4.24 10.96
C ILE A 24 1.56 3.17 10.08
N ALA A 25 0.77 2.34 9.40
CA ALA A 25 1.29 1.34 8.46
C ALA A 25 2.13 2.00 7.35
N LEU A 26 1.63 3.11 6.79
CA LEU A 26 2.35 3.90 5.80
C LEU A 26 3.64 4.50 6.37
N LEU A 27 3.61 5.05 7.59
CA LEU A 27 4.80 5.62 8.23
C LEU A 27 5.87 4.56 8.48
N ILE A 28 5.49 3.38 8.95
CA ILE A 28 6.43 2.25 9.14
C ILE A 28 7.04 1.84 7.80
N LEU A 29 6.23 1.74 6.75
CA LEU A 29 6.70 1.40 5.41
C LEU A 29 7.66 2.47 4.86
N LEU A 30 7.37 3.75 5.10
CA LEU A 30 8.20 4.87 4.67
C LEU A 30 9.55 4.86 5.40
N VAL A 31 9.55 4.67 6.71
CA VAL A 31 10.79 4.52 7.51
C VAL A 31 11.59 3.32 7.01
N PHE A 32 10.93 2.18 6.76
CA PHE A 32 11.58 1.00 6.19
C PHE A 32 12.21 1.29 4.82
N ALA A 33 11.50 1.97 3.93
CA ALA A 33 12.00 2.35 2.61
C ALA A 33 13.23 3.28 2.72
N ILE A 34 13.22 4.24 3.65
CA ILE A 34 14.37 5.11 3.91
C ILE A 34 15.57 4.30 4.40
N VAL A 35 15.36 3.37 5.35
CA VAL A 35 16.44 2.52 5.87
C VAL A 35 17.05 1.66 4.77
N VAL A 36 16.21 1.06 3.92
CA VAL A 36 16.66 0.29 2.74
C VAL A 36 17.44 1.17 1.77
N HIS A 37 16.94 2.38 1.49
CA HIS A 37 17.61 3.33 0.59
C HIS A 37 19.03 3.67 1.08
N PHE A 38 19.20 4.01 2.35
CA PHE A 38 20.53 4.28 2.91
C PHE A 38 21.44 3.05 2.86
N LYS A 39 20.92 1.86 3.16
CA LYS A 39 21.70 0.62 3.10
C LYS A 39 22.16 0.28 1.69
N ILE A 40 21.31 0.47 0.67
CA ILE A 40 21.68 0.25 -0.73
C ILE A 40 22.70 1.30 -1.18
N LYS A 41 22.51 2.58 -0.82
CA LYS A 41 23.43 3.67 -1.20
C LYS A 41 24.84 3.49 -0.64
N SER A 42 24.96 2.95 0.57
CA SER A 42 26.24 2.67 1.22
C SER A 42 26.82 1.29 0.85
N TYR A 43 26.12 0.49 0.06
CA TYR A 43 26.56 -0.85 -0.33
C TYR A 43 27.48 -0.77 -1.56
N ASP A 44 28.56 -1.57 -1.53
CA ASP A 44 29.51 -1.67 -2.64
C ASP A 44 28.96 -2.66 -3.68
N PRO A 45 28.59 -2.21 -4.90
CA PRO A 45 27.94 -3.06 -5.90
C PRO A 45 28.85 -4.17 -6.44
N LEU A 46 30.15 -4.14 -6.13
CA LEU A 46 31.11 -5.17 -6.52
C LEU A 46 31.21 -6.33 -5.52
N LYS A 47 30.56 -6.23 -4.36
CA LYS A 47 30.54 -7.27 -3.32
C LYS A 47 29.25 -8.08 -3.42
N ALA A 48 29.32 -9.35 -3.00
CA ALA A 48 28.16 -10.24 -3.01
C ALA A 48 27.11 -9.74 -2.00
N PRO A 49 25.85 -9.52 -2.42
CA PRO A 49 24.81 -8.89 -1.60
C PRO A 49 24.61 -9.64 -0.28
N GLN A 50 24.61 -8.92 0.84
CA GLN A 50 24.47 -9.51 2.17
C GLN A 50 23.29 -8.92 2.95
N GLY A 51 22.60 -9.78 3.70
CA GLY A 51 21.53 -9.41 4.62
C GLY A 51 20.33 -8.73 3.94
N ILE A 52 20.05 -7.49 4.32
CA ILE A 52 18.88 -6.73 3.85
C ILE A 52 18.95 -6.45 2.34
N VAL A 53 20.15 -6.21 1.80
CA VAL A 53 20.31 -5.95 0.35
C VAL A 53 19.94 -7.19 -0.45
N TYR A 54 20.40 -8.37 -0.04
CA TYR A 54 20.04 -9.64 -0.67
C TYR A 54 18.53 -9.93 -0.59
N ALA A 55 17.93 -9.72 0.59
CA ALA A 55 16.50 -9.93 0.76
C ALA A 55 15.67 -9.01 -0.16
N MET A 56 16.09 -7.75 -0.32
CA MET A 56 15.41 -6.80 -1.21
C MET A 56 15.59 -7.14 -2.68
N GLU A 57 16.78 -7.59 -3.11
CA GLU A 57 17.03 -8.06 -4.48
C GLU A 57 16.19 -9.29 -4.80
N GLU A 58 16.13 -10.27 -3.90
CA GLU A 58 15.31 -11.48 -4.12
C GLU A 58 13.82 -11.13 -4.15
N ALA A 59 13.37 -10.25 -3.24
CA ALA A 59 11.98 -9.79 -3.24
C ALA A 59 11.61 -9.01 -4.52
N SER A 60 12.48 -8.13 -5.00
CA SER A 60 12.24 -7.40 -6.25
C SER A 60 12.28 -8.34 -7.46
N ASN A 61 13.21 -9.30 -7.50
CA ASN A 61 13.29 -10.31 -8.55
C ASN A 61 12.04 -11.19 -8.57
N PHE A 62 11.53 -11.58 -7.41
CA PHE A 62 10.27 -12.31 -7.28
C PHE A 62 9.11 -11.48 -7.84
N ALA A 63 8.99 -10.21 -7.43
CA ALA A 63 7.92 -9.33 -7.91
C ALA A 63 7.99 -9.09 -9.44
N ASP A 64 9.18 -8.87 -9.99
CA ASP A 64 9.37 -8.68 -11.43
C ASP A 64 9.05 -9.94 -12.23
N LYS A 65 9.40 -11.14 -11.73
CA LYS A 65 9.00 -12.41 -12.36
C LYS A 65 7.48 -12.58 -12.39
N GLN A 66 6.80 -12.27 -11.28
CA GLN A 66 5.34 -12.36 -11.20
C GLN A 66 4.66 -11.38 -12.19
N VAL A 67 5.17 -10.15 -12.27
CA VAL A 67 4.69 -9.16 -13.25
C VAL A 67 4.95 -9.62 -14.68
N ALA A 68 6.15 -10.11 -15.00
CA ALA A 68 6.48 -10.58 -16.33
C ALA A 68 5.61 -11.77 -16.76
N GLN A 69 5.28 -12.67 -15.81
CA GLN A 69 4.40 -13.82 -16.07
C GLN A 69 2.94 -13.40 -16.32
N LEU A 70 2.42 -12.44 -15.55
CA LEU A 70 1.01 -12.04 -15.62
C LEU A 70 0.71 -10.98 -16.68
N MET A 71 1.60 -10.00 -16.83
CA MET A 71 1.41 -8.84 -17.71
C MET A 71 2.24 -8.92 -19.00
N GLY A 72 3.24 -9.81 -19.04
CA GLY A 72 4.17 -9.95 -20.15
C GLY A 72 5.46 -9.13 -19.95
N PRO A 73 6.49 -9.40 -20.76
CA PRO A 73 7.85 -8.86 -20.57
C PRO A 73 7.97 -7.35 -20.85
N ALA A 74 6.95 -6.72 -21.42
CA ALA A 74 6.95 -5.28 -21.74
C ALA A 74 6.71 -4.38 -20.51
N PHE A 75 6.27 -4.94 -19.37
CA PHE A 75 5.97 -4.19 -18.14
C PHE A 75 7.12 -4.26 -17.12
N THR A 76 8.35 -3.97 -17.56
CA THR A 76 9.51 -3.89 -16.67
C THR A 76 9.37 -2.73 -15.68
N GLY A 77 9.63 -2.97 -14.40
CA GLY A 77 9.54 -1.96 -13.33
C GLY A 77 8.18 -1.87 -12.61
N PHE A 78 7.17 -2.62 -13.05
CA PHE A 78 5.90 -2.70 -12.32
C PHE A 78 6.01 -3.53 -11.03
N GLY A 79 7.05 -4.38 -10.90
CA GLY A 79 7.28 -5.22 -9.72
C GLY A 79 7.49 -4.39 -8.45
N GLY A 80 8.15 -3.24 -8.54
CA GLY A 80 8.34 -2.34 -7.40
C GLY A 80 7.02 -1.83 -6.81
N TYR A 81 6.05 -1.46 -7.65
CA TYR A 81 4.72 -1.04 -7.19
C TYR A 81 3.99 -2.18 -6.48
N VAL A 82 3.98 -3.38 -7.09
CA VAL A 82 3.32 -4.57 -6.53
C VAL A 82 3.93 -4.96 -5.18
N LEU A 83 5.26 -4.90 -5.07
CA LEU A 83 5.99 -5.23 -3.84
C LEU A 83 5.64 -4.25 -2.72
N VAL A 84 5.65 -2.94 -2.99
CA VAL A 84 5.32 -1.91 -2.01
C VAL A 84 3.85 -2.02 -1.56
N LEU A 85 2.92 -2.25 -2.50
CA LEU A 85 1.51 -2.45 -2.18
C LEU A 85 1.30 -3.70 -1.32
N GLY A 86 1.96 -4.81 -1.68
CA GLY A 86 1.92 -6.05 -0.89
C GLY A 86 2.49 -5.88 0.51
N ALA A 87 3.62 -5.18 0.64
CA ALA A 87 4.23 -4.87 1.94
C ALA A 87 3.33 -3.98 2.80
N TYR A 88 2.67 -2.97 2.22
CA TYR A 88 1.70 -2.14 2.92
C TYR A 88 0.55 -2.96 3.50
N ILE A 89 -0.03 -3.86 2.68
CA ILE A 89 -1.11 -4.74 3.12
C ILE A 89 -0.63 -5.65 4.26
N MET A 90 0.51 -6.30 4.08
CA MET A 90 1.08 -7.19 5.10
C MET A 90 1.34 -6.47 6.43
N ILE A 91 1.92 -5.27 6.40
CA ILE A 91 2.15 -4.46 7.62
C ILE A 91 0.82 -4.09 8.29
N GLY A 92 -0.21 -3.72 7.51
CA GLY A 92 -1.53 -3.45 8.07
C GLY A 92 -2.14 -4.64 8.82
N PHE A 93 -1.98 -5.85 8.29
CA PHE A 93 -2.37 -7.07 9.00
C PHE A 93 -1.53 -7.33 10.26
N ILE A 94 -0.22 -7.12 10.21
CA ILE A 94 0.66 -7.27 11.37
C ILE A 94 0.28 -6.28 12.47
N LEU A 95 -0.05 -5.03 12.14
CA LEU A 95 -0.49 -4.03 13.12
C LEU A 95 -1.77 -4.45 13.84
N GLY A 96 -2.76 -4.95 13.09
CA GLY A 96 -3.98 -5.48 13.70
C GLY A 96 -3.75 -6.74 14.53
N PHE A 97 -2.75 -7.57 14.18
CA PHE A 97 -2.38 -8.75 14.97
C PHE A 97 -1.64 -8.39 16.26
N VAL A 98 -0.72 -7.41 16.21
CA VAL A 98 0.04 -6.94 17.38
C VAL A 98 -0.86 -6.16 18.35
N GLY A 99 -1.87 -5.46 17.84
CA GLY A 99 -2.86 -4.76 18.67
C GLY A 99 -2.27 -3.60 19.47
N LEU A 100 -1.50 -2.72 18.81
CA LEU A 100 -0.87 -1.57 19.45
C LEU A 100 -1.92 -0.65 20.11
N PRO A 101 -1.76 -0.21 21.37
CA PRO A 101 -2.74 0.64 22.03
C PRO A 101 -2.79 2.03 21.37
N ASN A 102 -4.01 2.55 21.19
CA ASN A 102 -4.22 3.88 20.62
C ASN A 102 -3.88 4.98 21.64
N VAL A 103 -2.70 5.57 21.46
CA VAL A 103 -2.22 6.72 22.25
C VAL A 103 -2.39 8.05 21.53
N LEU A 104 -2.80 8.05 20.25
CA LEU A 104 -2.80 9.23 19.39
C LEU A 104 -4.12 10.01 19.42
N GLN A 105 -5.17 9.45 20.01
CA GLN A 105 -6.48 10.09 20.20
C GLN A 105 -6.85 10.16 21.69
N PRO A 106 -6.19 11.03 22.49
CA PRO A 106 -6.45 11.15 23.92
C PRO A 106 -7.80 11.82 24.25
N GLY A 107 -8.41 12.54 23.29
CA GLY A 107 -9.67 13.24 23.48
C GLY A 107 -10.93 12.37 23.37
N ASN A 108 -10.79 11.11 22.93
CA ASN A 108 -11.92 10.20 22.73
C ASN A 108 -11.81 9.02 23.70
N SER A 109 -12.61 9.03 24.77
CA SER A 109 -12.53 8.07 25.88
C SER A 109 -12.76 6.61 25.46
N ASP A 110 -13.51 6.42 24.38
CA ASP A 110 -13.91 5.08 23.91
C ASP A 110 -12.80 4.39 23.14
N TYR A 111 -11.88 5.16 22.54
CA TYR A 111 -10.78 4.64 21.73
C TYR A 111 -9.42 4.75 22.40
N PHE A 112 -9.29 5.58 23.44
CA PHE A 112 -8.03 5.73 24.16
C PHE A 112 -7.58 4.41 24.81
N LEU A 113 -6.33 4.00 24.53
CA LEU A 113 -5.72 2.71 24.94
C LEU A 113 -6.39 1.44 24.39
N SER A 114 -7.41 1.55 23.55
CA SER A 114 -7.95 0.41 22.81
C SER A 114 -6.93 -0.08 21.76
N PRO A 115 -6.88 -1.38 21.44
CA PRO A 115 -5.97 -1.90 20.42
C PRO A 115 -6.36 -1.36 19.04
N LEU A 116 -5.38 -0.88 18.27
CA LEU A 116 -5.61 -0.40 16.92
C LEU A 116 -6.11 -1.56 16.04
N PRO A 117 -7.24 -1.38 15.37
CA PRO A 117 -7.74 -2.37 14.43
C PRO A 117 -6.83 -2.44 13.19
N ASN A 118 -6.94 -3.54 12.47
CA ASN A 118 -6.38 -3.64 11.11
C ASN A 118 -7.06 -2.58 10.22
N PRO A 119 -6.30 -1.77 9.44
CA PRO A 119 -6.89 -0.77 8.56
C PRO A 119 -7.90 -1.33 7.54
N PHE A 120 -7.78 -2.61 7.18
CA PHE A 120 -8.62 -3.29 6.19
C PHE A 120 -9.96 -3.81 6.75
N THR A 121 -10.25 -3.65 8.04
CA THR A 121 -11.57 -3.99 8.60
C THR A 121 -12.65 -3.01 8.13
N ASN A 122 -12.28 -1.74 7.92
CA ASN A 122 -13.15 -0.76 7.31
C ASN A 122 -13.16 -0.96 5.79
N THR A 123 -14.35 -1.22 5.23
CA THR A 123 -14.55 -1.47 3.79
C THR A 123 -14.06 -0.34 2.89
N ALA A 124 -13.95 0.88 3.39
CA ALA A 124 -13.44 2.02 2.63
C ALA A 124 -11.99 1.82 2.15
N MET A 125 -11.14 1.19 2.98
CA MET A 125 -9.73 0.96 2.66
C MET A 125 -9.52 -0.05 1.52
N PRO A 126 -10.03 -1.31 1.59
CA PRO A 126 -9.90 -2.24 0.48
C PRO A 126 -10.65 -1.75 -0.77
N LEU A 127 -11.78 -1.06 -0.63
CA LEU A 127 -12.50 -0.48 -1.77
C LEU A 127 -11.66 0.58 -2.50
N SER A 128 -10.98 1.46 -1.76
CA SER A 128 -10.13 2.49 -2.37
C SER A 128 -8.95 1.88 -3.12
N ILE A 129 -8.29 0.87 -2.56
CA ILE A 129 -7.20 0.14 -3.23
C ILE A 129 -7.71 -0.60 -4.47
N ALA A 130 -8.88 -1.24 -4.37
CA ALA A 130 -9.50 -1.94 -5.48
C ALA A 130 -9.85 -0.99 -6.64
N LEU A 131 -10.46 0.16 -6.33
CA LEU A 131 -10.80 1.18 -7.33
C LEU A 131 -9.55 1.78 -7.98
N LEU A 132 -8.51 2.09 -7.19
CA LEU A 132 -7.25 2.61 -7.72
C LEU A 132 -6.57 1.59 -8.65
N THR A 133 -6.47 0.33 -8.22
CA THR A 133 -5.89 -0.75 -9.03
C THR A 133 -6.71 -1.00 -10.29
N PHE A 134 -8.05 -0.98 -10.18
CA PHE A 134 -8.97 -1.12 -11.31
C PHE A 134 -8.77 -0.02 -12.35
N LEU A 135 -8.78 1.25 -11.92
CA LEU A 135 -8.55 2.40 -12.79
C LEU A 135 -7.17 2.33 -13.44
N TRP A 136 -6.16 1.93 -12.68
CA TRP A 136 -4.81 1.77 -13.19
C TRP A 136 -4.72 0.68 -14.27
N ALA A 137 -5.36 -0.47 -14.05
CA ALA A 137 -5.42 -1.55 -15.04
C ALA A 137 -6.14 -1.14 -16.34
N HIS A 138 -7.21 -0.34 -16.23
CA HIS A 138 -7.91 0.21 -17.40
C HIS A 138 -7.03 1.22 -18.12
N TYR A 139 -6.35 2.08 -17.37
CA TYR A 139 -5.43 3.06 -17.90
C TYR A 139 -4.26 2.42 -18.66
N THR A 140 -3.61 1.39 -18.10
CA THR A 140 -2.53 0.66 -18.78
C THR A 140 -3.05 -0.05 -20.03
N SER A 141 -4.22 -0.68 -19.96
CA SER A 141 -4.85 -1.34 -21.11
C SER A 141 -5.16 -0.36 -22.24
N VAL A 142 -5.71 0.82 -21.93
CA VAL A 142 -5.97 1.89 -22.91
C VAL A 142 -4.67 2.46 -23.46
N ARG A 143 -3.62 2.64 -22.65
CA ARG A 143 -2.31 3.11 -23.12
C ARG A 143 -1.66 2.12 -24.11
N CYS A 144 -1.70 0.83 -23.82
CA CYS A 144 -1.07 -0.20 -24.65
C CYS A 144 -1.88 -0.54 -25.91
N LEU A 145 -3.21 -0.73 -25.79
CA LEU A 145 -4.07 -1.15 -26.90
C LEU A 145 -4.77 0.01 -27.62
N LYS A 146 -4.77 1.21 -27.04
CA LYS A 146 -5.47 2.40 -27.55
C LYS A 146 -6.94 2.07 -27.85
N TRP A 147 -7.41 2.41 -29.03
CA TRP A 147 -8.78 2.18 -29.50
C TRP A 147 -9.11 0.70 -29.70
N LYS A 148 -8.11 -0.19 -29.80
CA LYS A 148 -8.34 -1.64 -29.86
C LYS A 148 -8.79 -2.21 -28.52
N TYR A 149 -8.57 -1.50 -27.41
CA TYR A 149 -9.06 -1.89 -26.09
C TYR A 149 -10.59 -2.07 -26.08
N PHE A 150 -11.32 -1.10 -26.63
CA PHE A 150 -12.78 -1.14 -26.63
C PHE A 150 -13.36 -2.27 -27.50
N ARG A 151 -12.58 -2.81 -28.44
CA ARG A 151 -13.02 -3.97 -29.23
C ARG A 151 -13.24 -5.21 -28.37
N ARG A 152 -12.54 -5.33 -27.23
CA ARG A 152 -12.69 -6.43 -26.26
C ARG A 152 -14.08 -6.49 -25.61
N PHE A 153 -14.78 -5.36 -25.51
CA PHE A 153 -16.13 -5.32 -24.94
C PHE A 153 -17.23 -5.65 -25.95
N VAL A 154 -16.93 -5.50 -27.24
CA VAL A 154 -17.88 -5.78 -28.33
C VAL A 154 -17.69 -7.18 -28.88
N ARG A 155 -16.46 -7.70 -28.85
CA ARG A 155 -16.12 -9.07 -29.24
C ARG A 155 -15.36 -9.74 -28.10
N PRO A 156 -16.07 -10.41 -27.18
CA PRO A 156 -15.42 -11.33 -26.26
C PRO A 156 -14.97 -12.53 -27.10
N ILE A 157 -13.68 -12.50 -27.48
CA ILE A 157 -12.97 -13.42 -28.40
C ILE A 157 -13.22 -13.07 -29.88
#